data_AF-A0A087GN70-F1
#
_entry.id   AF-A0A087GN70-F1
#
_cell.length_a   1.000
_cell.length_b   1.000
_cell.length_c   1.000
_cell.angle_alpha   90.00
_cell.angle_beta   90.00
_cell.angle_gamma   90.00
#
_symmetry.space_group_name_H-M   'P 1'
#
loop_
_entity.id
_entity.type
_entity.pdbx_description
1 polymer ?
#
loop_
_entity_poly.entity_id
_entity_poly.type
_entity_poly.pdbx_seq_one_letter_code
_entity_poly.pdbx_strand_id
1 'polypeptide(L)'
;MLQSIHLRFSSAPSVLQREASIIGSFPFSCCSFRPKRTQKWKRLVQFCAPYEVGGGYSDEELFERYGTQQSVEEKLDPSEYEALLKGGEQVTSVLQEMITLLEDMKMNEASENVAVELAAQGVIGKRVDEMESGFMMALDYMIQLADKDQDDKRKSLLEVVKETVLSHLTKKCPPHVQVIGLLCRTPKKDSRHELLRRVAAGGGAFESENGTKLHIPGANLNDIANQADDLLETMETRPVIPDRKLLARLVLVREEARNMMGGGILDERNDRGFSTLPESEVNFLTKLVALKPGKTVQQMIQNVMQGKDEGADDLSSNEDDSSTQGTRLGGLNGRGSVTGRKPLPVRPGMFLETVTKVLGSIYTGNASGITAQHLEWVHQKTLQVLEEMAY
;
A
#
# COMPACT_ATOMS: atom_id res chain seq x y z
N MET A 1 -24.09 -20.66 11.37
CA MET A 1 -24.18 -19.25 10.93
C MET A 1 -24.30 -19.04 9.42
N LEU A 2 -24.07 -20.04 8.55
CA LEU A 2 -24.02 -19.84 7.08
C LEU A 2 -25.37 -20.03 6.35
N GLN A 3 -26.42 -20.51 7.03
CA GLN A 3 -27.74 -20.75 6.42
C GLN A 3 -28.53 -19.48 6.05
N SER A 4 -27.99 -18.28 6.27
CA SER A 4 -28.66 -17.01 5.94
C SER A 4 -27.94 -16.18 4.88
N ILE A 5 -26.92 -16.72 4.20
CA ILE A 5 -26.26 -16.00 3.11
C ILE A 5 -27.07 -16.18 1.82
N HIS A 6 -28.00 -15.27 1.55
CA HIS A 6 -28.57 -15.13 0.21
C HIS A 6 -27.57 -14.40 -0.69
N LEU A 7 -26.79 -15.16 -1.47
CA LEU A 7 -26.03 -14.61 -2.58
C LEU A 7 -26.99 -14.31 -3.74
N ARG A 8 -27.39 -13.04 -3.90
CA ARG A 8 -28.03 -12.56 -5.13
C ARG A 8 -26.97 -11.89 -6.00
N PHE A 9 -26.50 -12.62 -7.00
CA PHE A 9 -26.01 -12.02 -8.24
C PHE A 9 -27.22 -11.92 -9.18
N SER A 10 -27.72 -10.71 -9.42
CA SER A 10 -28.73 -10.50 -10.48
C SER A 10 -28.03 -9.99 -11.71
N SER A 11 -28.06 -10.79 -12.77
CA SER A 11 -27.70 -10.41 -14.13
C SER A 11 -28.84 -9.62 -14.78
N ALA A 12 -28.53 -8.41 -15.27
CA ALA A 12 -29.27 -7.62 -16.26
C ALA A 12 -30.66 -7.03 -15.89
N PRO A 13 -31.09 -5.94 -16.55
CA PRO A 13 -32.03 -4.97 -16.00
C PRO A 13 -33.50 -5.31 -16.33
N SER A 14 -34.41 -5.10 -15.37
CA SER A 14 -35.85 -5.24 -15.60
C SER A 14 -36.45 -3.91 -16.05
N VAL A 15 -36.87 -3.90 -17.32
CA VAL A 15 -37.81 -2.94 -17.89
C VAL A 15 -39.20 -3.20 -17.30
N LEU A 16 -39.86 -2.12 -16.87
CA LEU A 16 -41.27 -2.06 -16.47
C LEU A 16 -42.20 -2.77 -17.46
N GLN A 17 -42.99 -3.74 -16.99
CA GLN A 17 -44.42 -3.80 -17.33
C GLN A 17 -45.24 -4.75 -16.44
N ARG A 18 -46.52 -4.40 -16.37
CA ARG A 18 -47.60 -4.83 -15.47
C ARG A 18 -48.16 -6.23 -15.76
N GLU A 19 -48.71 -6.79 -14.67
CA GLU A 19 -49.95 -7.56 -14.56
C GLU A 19 -49.99 -9.10 -14.70
N ALA A 20 -50.91 -9.63 -13.87
CA ALA A 20 -51.58 -10.94 -13.85
C ALA A 20 -50.98 -12.08 -12.99
N SER A 21 -51.59 -12.21 -11.82
CA SER A 21 -51.64 -13.31 -10.87
C SER A 21 -52.14 -14.65 -11.44
N ILE A 22 -51.48 -15.78 -11.11
CA ILE A 22 -52.12 -17.10 -10.94
C ILE A 22 -51.44 -17.87 -9.79
N ILE A 23 -52.31 -18.52 -9.01
CA ILE A 23 -52.17 -19.25 -7.75
C ILE A 23 -51.41 -20.57 -7.89
N GLY A 24 -50.65 -20.93 -6.85
CA GLY A 24 -50.08 -22.27 -6.68
C GLY A 24 -49.45 -22.50 -5.29
N SER A 25 -50.30 -22.69 -4.29
CA SER A 25 -49.99 -23.07 -2.89
C SER A 25 -49.44 -24.51 -2.78
N PHE A 26 -48.43 -24.78 -1.93
CA PHE A 26 -48.50 -25.46 -0.60
C PHE A 26 -47.08 -26.02 -0.24
N PRO A 27 -46.81 -26.58 0.95
CA PRO A 27 -46.51 -25.88 2.21
C PRO A 27 -45.22 -26.39 2.88
N PHE A 28 -44.55 -25.64 3.76
CA PHE A 28 -43.85 -26.27 4.90
C PHE A 28 -43.81 -25.34 6.11
N SER A 29 -43.92 -26.00 7.26
CA SER A 29 -44.37 -25.50 8.55
C SER A 29 -43.22 -25.17 9.49
N CYS A 30 -43.51 -24.26 10.44
CA CYS A 30 -42.89 -24.10 11.76
C CYS A 30 -41.49 -23.44 11.81
N CYS A 31 -41.12 -22.63 12.81
CA CYS A 31 -41.78 -22.20 14.04
C CYS A 31 -41.34 -20.76 14.35
N SER A 32 -42.19 -20.01 15.06
CA SER A 32 -41.83 -18.70 15.62
C SER A 32 -40.73 -18.83 16.68
N PHE A 33 -39.61 -18.13 16.50
CA PHE A 33 -38.67 -17.84 17.59
C PHE A 33 -38.40 -16.34 17.67
N ARG A 34 -38.75 -15.75 18.82
CA ARG A 34 -38.42 -14.36 19.19
C ARG A 34 -36.89 -14.25 19.37
N PRO A 35 -36.23 -13.20 18.83
CA PRO A 35 -34.84 -12.94 19.20
C PRO A 35 -34.80 -12.34 20.61
N LYS A 36 -34.08 -13.01 21.52
CA LYS A 36 -33.67 -12.40 22.80
C LYS A 36 -32.38 -11.61 22.58
N ARG A 37 -32.38 -10.45 23.20
CA ARG A 37 -31.38 -9.37 23.19
C ARG A 37 -30.06 -9.80 23.86
N THR A 38 -28.96 -9.35 23.26
CA THR A 38 -27.59 -9.08 23.78
C THR A 38 -26.73 -10.23 24.29
N GLN A 39 -25.48 -10.32 23.79
CA GLN A 39 -24.27 -9.96 24.57
C GLN A 39 -23.14 -9.46 23.64
N LYS A 40 -22.44 -8.42 24.11
CA LYS A 40 -21.29 -7.76 23.45
C LYS A 40 -20.12 -8.74 23.30
N TRP A 41 -19.55 -8.81 22.10
CA TRP A 41 -18.32 -9.55 21.83
C TRP A 41 -17.14 -8.92 22.59
N LYS A 42 -16.56 -9.70 23.51
CA LYS A 42 -15.26 -9.41 24.12
C LYS A 42 -14.20 -10.21 23.36
N ARG A 43 -13.22 -9.48 22.84
CA ARG A 43 -12.01 -9.95 22.15
C ARG A 43 -11.24 -10.91 23.08
N LEU A 44 -11.18 -12.18 22.71
CA LEU A 44 -10.30 -13.18 23.31
C LEU A 44 -9.89 -14.16 22.21
N VAL A 45 -8.77 -13.88 21.54
CA VAL A 45 -8.06 -14.85 20.71
C VAL A 45 -6.57 -14.66 20.96
N GLN A 46 -5.99 -15.61 21.68
CA GLN A 46 -4.59 -15.74 22.02
C GLN A 46 -4.26 -17.21 21.81
N PHE A 47 -3.79 -17.57 20.61
CA PHE A 47 -2.97 -18.76 20.31
C PHE A 47 -2.58 -18.80 18.83
N CYS A 48 -1.97 -17.70 18.41
CA CYS A 48 -0.92 -17.55 17.41
C CYS A 48 -0.32 -16.20 17.79
N ALA A 49 0.99 -16.03 17.67
CA ALA A 49 1.63 -14.73 17.68
C ALA A 49 0.68 -13.70 17.00
N PRO A 50 0.10 -12.72 17.71
CA PRO A 50 -0.85 -11.82 17.08
C PRO A 50 -0.12 -11.14 15.94
N TYR A 51 -0.65 -11.28 14.74
CA TYR A 51 -0.53 -10.23 13.75
C TYR A 51 -1.20 -9.02 14.41
N GLU A 52 -0.40 -8.22 15.13
CA GLU A 52 -0.83 -6.98 15.77
C GLU A 52 -1.19 -6.00 14.64
N VAL A 53 -2.40 -6.14 14.11
CA VAL A 53 -3.16 -5.08 13.47
C VAL A 53 -3.49 -4.10 14.60
N GLY A 54 -2.55 -3.18 14.83
CA GLY A 54 -2.54 -2.28 15.97
C GLY A 54 -1.70 -1.03 15.74
N GLY A 55 -1.59 -0.56 14.50
CA GLY A 55 -1.49 0.87 14.23
C GLY A 55 -2.90 1.35 14.01
N GLY A 56 -3.50 1.99 15.01
CA GLY A 56 -4.82 2.61 14.85
C GLY A 56 -4.75 3.63 13.73
N TYR A 57 -5.36 3.30 12.59
CA TYR A 57 -5.89 4.34 11.72
C TYR A 57 -7.05 4.96 12.50
N SER A 58 -7.03 6.27 12.67
CA SER A 58 -8.28 7.00 12.89
C SER A 58 -9.23 6.58 11.77
N ASP A 59 -10.44 6.14 12.14
CA ASP A 59 -11.51 5.79 11.19
C ASP A 59 -11.85 6.96 10.25
N GLU A 60 -11.33 8.16 10.51
CA GLU A 60 -11.50 9.35 9.69
C GLU A 60 -10.60 9.44 8.43
N GLU A 61 -9.46 8.73 8.32
CA GLU A 61 -8.50 8.97 7.20
C GLU A 61 -8.49 7.90 6.08
N LEU A 62 -9.19 6.77 6.24
CA LEU A 62 -9.38 5.78 5.17
C LEU A 62 -10.40 6.25 4.12
N PHE A 63 -11.12 7.34 4.40
CA PHE A 63 -12.22 7.87 3.59
C PHE A 63 -11.81 8.91 2.53
N GLU A 64 -10.62 9.52 2.60
CA GLU A 64 -10.31 10.66 1.73
C GLU A 64 -9.71 10.30 0.35
N ARG A 65 -9.32 9.04 0.10
CA ARG A 65 -8.74 8.64 -1.21
C ARG A 65 -9.59 7.78 -2.12
N TYR A 66 -10.79 7.42 -1.68
CA TYR A 66 -11.92 7.04 -2.55
C TYR A 66 -13.09 8.03 -2.41
N GLY A 67 -12.80 9.21 -1.85
CA GLY A 67 -13.71 10.34 -1.71
C GLY A 67 -13.75 11.18 -2.98
N THR A 68 -14.19 10.62 -4.09
CA THR A 68 -14.98 11.40 -5.04
C THR A 68 -16.24 10.61 -5.29
N GLN A 69 -17.33 11.20 -4.81
CA GLN A 69 -18.70 10.77 -5.06
C GLN A 69 -18.94 10.67 -6.56
N GLN A 70 -18.75 9.49 -7.12
CA GLN A 70 -19.36 9.11 -8.38
C GLN A 70 -19.91 7.72 -8.19
N SER A 71 -21.19 7.57 -8.51
CA SER A 71 -21.85 6.29 -8.71
C SER A 71 -20.89 5.32 -9.39
N VAL A 72 -20.76 4.09 -8.88
CA VAL A 72 -20.02 2.98 -9.53
C VAL A 72 -20.66 2.55 -10.87
N GLU A 73 -21.52 3.40 -11.45
CA GLU A 73 -22.00 3.34 -12.83
C GLU A 73 -21.13 4.17 -13.80
N GLU A 74 -20.03 4.78 -13.34
CA GLU A 74 -19.02 5.35 -14.25
C GLU A 74 -18.18 4.24 -14.90
N LYS A 75 -18.58 3.91 -16.14
CA LYS A 75 -17.86 3.16 -17.20
C LYS A 75 -16.55 2.51 -16.75
N LEU A 76 -16.66 1.36 -16.08
CA LEU A 76 -15.58 0.38 -16.09
C LEU A 76 -15.32 0.00 -17.55
N ASP A 77 -14.04 -0.08 -17.92
CA ASP A 77 -13.69 -0.58 -19.24
C ASP A 77 -14.22 -2.02 -19.40
N PRO A 78 -14.65 -2.44 -20.60
CA PRO A 78 -15.27 -3.76 -20.79
C PRO A 78 -14.41 -4.92 -20.26
N SER A 79 -13.08 -4.79 -20.35
CA SER A 79 -12.11 -5.76 -19.82
C SER A 79 -12.06 -5.80 -18.29
N GLU A 80 -12.20 -4.66 -17.62
CA GLU A 80 -12.21 -4.59 -16.15
C GLU A 80 -13.51 -5.15 -15.60
N TYR A 81 -14.63 -4.87 -16.28
CA TYR A 81 -15.92 -5.44 -15.93
C TYR A 81 -15.93 -6.97 -16.07
N GLU A 82 -15.37 -7.51 -17.16
CA GLU A 82 -15.24 -8.95 -17.34
C GLU A 82 -14.36 -9.59 -16.26
N ALA A 83 -13.22 -8.97 -15.93
CA ALA A 83 -12.33 -9.43 -14.87
C ALA A 83 -13.03 -9.42 -13.49
N LEU A 84 -13.86 -8.40 -13.21
CA LEU A 84 -14.65 -8.32 -11.99
C LEU A 84 -15.64 -9.48 -11.88
N LEU A 85 -16.34 -9.81 -12.97
CA LEU A 85 -17.31 -10.91 -12.99
C LEU A 85 -16.63 -12.26 -12.76
N LYS A 86 -15.55 -12.55 -13.50
CA LYS A 86 -14.76 -13.79 -13.30
C LYS A 86 -14.20 -13.88 -11.89
N GLY A 87 -13.66 -12.77 -11.38
CA GLY A 87 -13.21 -12.67 -9.99
C GLY A 87 -14.33 -12.96 -8.99
N GLY A 88 -15.55 -12.47 -9.25
CA GLY A 88 -16.72 -12.71 -8.40
C GLY A 88 -17.16 -14.17 -8.37
N GLU A 89 -17.09 -14.87 -9.50
CA GLU A 89 -17.30 -16.31 -9.57
C GLU A 89 -16.25 -17.08 -8.75
N GLN A 90 -14.98 -16.66 -8.83
CA GLN A 90 -13.90 -17.25 -8.03
C GLN A 90 -14.10 -17.03 -6.52
N VAL A 91 -14.46 -15.82 -6.07
CA VAL A 91 -14.79 -15.53 -4.67
C VAL A 91 -15.95 -16.40 -4.19
N THR A 92 -17.00 -16.51 -4.99
CA THR A 92 -18.16 -17.35 -4.66
C THR A 92 -17.77 -18.83 -4.55
N SER A 93 -16.93 -19.33 -5.45
CA SER A 93 -16.42 -20.70 -5.39
C SER A 93 -15.58 -20.96 -4.14
N VAL A 94 -14.75 -20.00 -3.70
CA VAL A 94 -13.95 -20.11 -2.49
C VAL A 94 -14.85 -20.21 -1.26
N LEU A 95 -15.85 -19.32 -1.16
CA LEU A 95 -16.82 -19.34 -0.06
C LEU A 95 -17.62 -20.64 -0.03
N GLN A 96 -18.01 -21.18 -1.19
CA GLN A 96 -18.73 -22.44 -1.26
C GLN A 96 -17.89 -23.63 -0.77
N GLU A 97 -16.61 -23.71 -1.17
CA GLU A 97 -15.72 -24.77 -0.67
C GLU A 97 -15.47 -24.61 0.84
N MET A 98 -15.34 -23.38 1.34
CA MET A 98 -15.24 -23.13 2.77
C MET A 98 -16.47 -23.62 3.53
N ILE A 99 -17.68 -23.41 3.00
CA ILE A 99 -18.92 -23.93 3.60
C ILE A 99 -18.83 -25.46 3.71
N THR A 100 -18.45 -26.16 2.64
CA THR A 100 -18.35 -27.64 2.68
C THR A 100 -17.34 -28.15 3.72
N LEU A 101 -16.18 -27.50 3.85
CA LEU A 101 -15.19 -27.87 4.87
C LEU A 101 -15.69 -27.61 6.30
N LEU A 102 -16.42 -26.51 6.50
CA LEU A 102 -16.97 -26.16 7.81
C LEU A 102 -18.15 -27.07 8.20
N GLU A 103 -18.93 -27.56 7.24
CA GLU A 103 -20.01 -28.53 7.48
C GLU A 103 -19.49 -29.90 7.93
N ASP A 104 -18.33 -30.32 7.41
CA ASP A 104 -17.67 -31.57 7.80
C ASP A 104 -17.02 -31.49 9.19
N MET A 105 -16.72 -30.28 9.67
CA MET A 105 -16.11 -30.05 10.97
C MET A 105 -17.18 -29.95 12.09
N LYS A 106 -17.07 -30.80 13.11
CA LYS A 106 -17.91 -30.70 14.31
C LYS A 106 -17.48 -29.50 15.17
N MET A 107 -18.15 -28.36 15.02
CA MET A 107 -17.80 -27.11 15.72
C MET A 107 -18.52 -26.95 17.07
N ASN A 108 -17.83 -26.37 18.04
CA ASN A 108 -18.42 -25.76 19.23
C ASN A 108 -18.37 -24.23 19.07
N GLU A 109 -19.27 -23.46 19.72
CA GLU A 109 -19.35 -21.99 19.58
C GLU A 109 -18.01 -21.26 19.88
N ALA A 110 -17.16 -21.82 20.74
CA ALA A 110 -15.85 -21.24 21.09
C ALA A 110 -14.77 -21.42 20.00
N SER A 111 -14.97 -22.31 19.03
CA SER A 111 -13.98 -22.64 17.99
C SER A 111 -14.37 -22.14 16.59
N GLU A 112 -15.49 -21.43 16.45
CA GLU A 112 -16.02 -21.01 15.16
C GLU A 112 -15.04 -20.12 14.38
N ASN A 113 -14.47 -19.09 15.02
CA ASN A 113 -13.53 -18.18 14.38
C ASN A 113 -12.26 -18.89 13.90
N VAL A 114 -11.67 -19.73 14.76
CA VAL A 114 -10.46 -20.50 14.44
C VAL A 114 -10.73 -21.45 13.28
N ALA A 115 -11.92 -22.04 13.24
CA ALA A 115 -12.26 -22.95 12.17
C ALA A 115 -12.51 -22.25 10.84
N VAL A 116 -13.09 -21.05 10.83
CA VAL A 116 -13.21 -20.21 9.64
C VAL A 116 -11.84 -19.87 9.08
N GLU A 117 -10.89 -19.45 9.93
CA GLU A 117 -9.51 -19.19 9.51
C GLU A 117 -8.83 -20.43 8.93
N LEU A 118 -8.99 -21.60 9.56
CA LEU A 118 -8.42 -22.86 9.07
C LEU A 118 -9.04 -23.29 7.73
N ALA A 119 -10.36 -23.13 7.57
CA ALA A 119 -11.05 -23.42 6.32
C ALA A 119 -10.58 -22.47 5.21
N ALA A 120 -10.49 -21.16 5.50
CA ALA A 120 -9.96 -20.18 4.57
C ALA A 120 -8.52 -20.54 4.15
N GLN A 121 -7.64 -20.85 5.09
CA GLN A 121 -6.27 -21.26 4.80
C GLN A 121 -6.19 -22.51 3.93
N GLY A 122 -7.05 -23.49 4.21
CA GLY A 122 -7.12 -24.76 3.46
C GLY A 122 -7.62 -24.59 2.04
N VAL A 123 -8.65 -23.78 1.80
CA VAL A 123 -9.19 -23.54 0.44
C VAL A 123 -8.24 -22.64 -0.36
N ILE A 124 -7.85 -21.50 0.21
CA ILE A 124 -7.01 -20.51 -0.47
C ILE A 124 -5.64 -21.13 -0.77
N GLY A 125 -5.06 -21.89 0.16
CA GLY A 125 -3.75 -22.52 -0.04
C GLY A 125 -3.68 -23.43 -1.27
N LYS A 126 -4.80 -24.07 -1.65
CA LYS A 126 -4.88 -24.92 -2.85
C LYS A 126 -4.97 -24.13 -4.15
N ARG A 127 -5.64 -22.97 -4.14
CA ARG A 127 -6.08 -22.27 -5.35
C ARG A 127 -5.37 -20.94 -5.58
N VAL A 128 -4.57 -20.44 -4.64
CA VAL A 128 -3.97 -19.08 -4.71
C VAL A 128 -3.12 -18.87 -5.97
N ASP A 129 -2.49 -19.92 -6.51
CA ASP A 129 -1.69 -19.83 -7.74
C ASP A 129 -2.55 -19.80 -9.02
N GLU A 130 -3.81 -20.24 -8.92
CA GLU A 130 -4.79 -20.28 -10.01
C GLU A 130 -5.76 -19.09 -9.97
N MET A 131 -5.65 -18.24 -8.93
CA MET A 131 -6.49 -17.06 -8.79
C MET A 131 -6.16 -16.02 -9.87
N GLU A 132 -7.20 -15.48 -10.50
CA GLU A 132 -7.04 -14.47 -11.53
C GLU A 132 -6.85 -13.07 -10.91
N SER A 133 -6.31 -12.14 -11.70
CA SER A 133 -6.11 -10.74 -11.27
C SER A 133 -7.41 -10.04 -10.83
N GLY A 134 -8.56 -10.48 -11.35
CA GLY A 134 -9.88 -9.98 -10.98
C GLY A 134 -10.36 -10.40 -9.59
N PHE A 135 -9.76 -11.43 -8.98
CA PHE A 135 -10.20 -11.98 -7.70
C PHE A 135 -10.16 -10.94 -6.57
N MET A 136 -9.03 -10.27 -6.38
CA MET A 136 -8.86 -9.29 -5.30
C MET A 136 -9.77 -8.07 -5.51
N MET A 137 -9.95 -7.64 -6.76
CA MET A 137 -10.84 -6.56 -7.12
C MET A 137 -12.30 -6.90 -6.79
N ALA A 138 -12.75 -8.12 -7.14
CA ALA A 138 -14.07 -8.61 -6.79
C ALA A 138 -14.27 -8.75 -5.28
N LEU A 139 -13.26 -9.24 -4.56
CA LEU A 139 -13.31 -9.36 -3.11
C LEU A 139 -13.45 -8.00 -2.42
N ASP A 140 -12.69 -7.00 -2.87
CA ASP A 140 -12.80 -5.62 -2.37
C ASP A 140 -14.16 -5.01 -2.69
N TYR A 141 -14.68 -5.23 -3.89
CA TYR A 141 -16.03 -4.80 -4.26
C TYR A 141 -17.11 -5.44 -3.37
N MET A 142 -17.00 -6.73 -3.08
CA MET A 142 -17.95 -7.43 -2.20
C MET A 142 -17.86 -6.95 -0.75
N ILE A 143 -16.67 -6.62 -0.25
CA ILE A 143 -16.48 -6.01 1.07
C ILE A 143 -17.17 -4.65 1.13
N GLN A 144 -16.97 -3.80 0.11
CA GLN A 144 -17.65 -2.50 0.02
C GLN A 144 -19.17 -2.66 -0.05
N LEU A 145 -19.68 -3.66 -0.76
CA LEU A 145 -21.11 -3.95 -0.82
C LEU A 145 -21.64 -4.44 0.54
N ALA A 146 -20.88 -5.27 1.27
CA ALA A 146 -21.19 -5.66 2.65
C ALA A 146 -21.30 -4.47 3.61
N ASP A 147 -20.38 -3.51 3.47
CA ASP A 147 -20.39 -2.28 4.26
C ASP A 147 -21.61 -1.40 3.96
N LYS A 148 -21.94 -1.23 2.67
CA LYS A 148 -23.14 -0.49 2.22
C LYS A 148 -24.45 -1.12 2.71
N ASP A 149 -24.51 -2.45 2.71
CA ASP A 149 -25.68 -3.21 3.17
C ASP A 149 -25.75 -3.33 4.71
N GLN A 150 -24.77 -2.78 5.44
CA GLN A 150 -24.60 -2.93 6.90
C GLN A 150 -24.61 -4.39 7.38
N ASP A 151 -24.03 -5.29 6.57
CA ASP A 151 -23.87 -6.70 6.92
C ASP A 151 -22.47 -6.95 7.49
N ASP A 152 -22.29 -6.64 8.77
CA ASP A 152 -21.01 -6.80 9.50
C ASP A 152 -20.48 -8.25 9.46
N LYS A 153 -21.38 -9.24 9.38
CA LYS A 153 -21.00 -10.66 9.35
C LYS A 153 -20.42 -11.03 8.00
N ARG A 154 -21.06 -10.58 6.91
CA ARG A 154 -20.52 -10.78 5.56
C ARG A 154 -19.20 -10.04 5.39
N LYS A 155 -19.12 -8.81 5.88
CA LYS A 155 -17.90 -8.00 5.86
C LYS A 155 -16.74 -8.69 6.56
N SER A 156 -16.90 -9.08 7.82
CA SER A 156 -15.84 -9.74 8.60
C SER A 156 -15.37 -11.07 7.97
N LEU A 157 -16.27 -11.88 7.41
CA LEU A 157 -15.89 -13.11 6.71
C LEU A 157 -15.03 -12.82 5.47
N LEU A 158 -15.43 -11.84 4.66
CA LEU A 158 -14.68 -11.47 3.45
C LEU A 158 -13.32 -10.84 3.80
N GLU A 159 -13.24 -10.09 4.90
CA GLU A 159 -11.98 -9.56 5.43
C GLU A 159 -11.03 -10.70 5.85
N VAL A 160 -11.52 -11.75 6.53
CA VAL A 160 -10.70 -12.93 6.87
C VAL A 160 -10.18 -13.63 5.61
N VAL A 161 -11.02 -13.77 4.57
CA VAL A 161 -10.61 -14.33 3.28
C VAL A 161 -9.52 -13.45 2.66
N LYS A 162 -9.71 -12.13 2.63
CA LYS A 162 -8.75 -11.17 2.09
C LYS A 162 -7.40 -11.25 2.82
N GLU A 163 -7.41 -11.22 4.15
CA GLU A 163 -6.20 -11.36 4.96
C GLU A 163 -5.49 -12.69 4.72
N THR A 164 -6.25 -13.78 4.57
CA THR A 164 -5.68 -15.10 4.30
C THR A 164 -5.00 -15.19 2.94
N VAL A 165 -5.61 -14.61 1.90
CA VAL A 165 -5.00 -14.51 0.57
C VAL A 165 -3.70 -13.71 0.62
N LEU A 166 -3.74 -12.51 1.23
CA LEU A 166 -2.55 -11.66 1.37
C LEU A 166 -1.44 -12.34 2.17
N SER A 167 -1.79 -13.09 3.22
CA SER A 167 -0.83 -13.86 4.03
C SER A 167 -0.15 -14.96 3.21
N HIS A 168 -0.92 -15.71 2.41
CA HIS A 168 -0.36 -16.73 1.51
C HIS A 168 0.55 -16.14 0.44
N LEU A 169 0.14 -15.04 -0.20
CA LEU A 169 0.96 -14.34 -1.19
C LEU A 169 2.27 -13.82 -0.56
N THR A 170 2.20 -13.25 0.65
CA THR A 170 3.38 -12.76 1.37
C THR A 170 4.36 -13.90 1.66
N LYS A 171 3.89 -15.08 2.09
CA LYS A 171 4.76 -16.24 2.37
C LYS A 171 5.45 -16.79 1.12
N LYS A 172 4.87 -16.61 -0.07
CA LYS A 172 5.46 -17.04 -1.35
C LYS A 172 6.46 -16.04 -1.92
N CYS A 173 6.46 -14.80 -1.45
CA CYS A 173 7.41 -13.79 -1.91
C CYS A 173 8.86 -14.19 -1.55
N PRO A 174 9.87 -13.77 -2.33
CA PRO A 174 11.27 -13.94 -1.95
C PRO A 174 11.59 -13.32 -0.57
N PRO A 175 12.60 -13.82 0.18
CA PRO A 175 12.91 -13.34 1.52
C PRO A 175 13.14 -11.83 1.63
N HIS A 176 13.85 -11.22 0.66
CA HIS A 176 14.12 -9.78 0.65
C HIS A 176 12.83 -8.95 0.51
N VAL A 177 11.85 -9.40 -0.30
CA VAL A 177 10.54 -8.73 -0.43
C VAL A 177 9.74 -8.85 0.88
N GLN A 178 9.75 -10.03 1.52
CA GLN A 178 9.09 -10.22 2.81
C GLN A 178 9.66 -9.28 3.88
N VAL A 179 10.99 -9.14 3.91
CA VAL A 179 11.69 -8.26 4.85
C VAL A 179 11.32 -6.79 4.62
N ILE A 180 11.25 -6.32 3.37
CA ILE A 180 10.80 -4.95 3.07
C ILE A 180 9.40 -4.70 3.64
N GLY A 181 8.48 -5.66 3.45
CA GLY A 181 7.13 -5.57 4.01
C GLY A 181 7.12 -5.50 5.54
N LEU A 182 8.03 -6.20 6.22
CA LEU A 182 8.17 -6.13 7.68
C LEU A 182 8.77 -4.79 8.14
N LEU A 183 9.77 -4.27 7.42
CA LEU A 183 10.42 -2.99 7.73
C LEU A 183 9.46 -1.81 7.54
N CYS A 184 8.62 -1.83 6.50
CA CYS A 184 7.60 -0.80 6.25
C CYS A 184 6.49 -0.78 7.31
N ARG A 185 6.37 -1.84 8.13
CA ARG A 185 5.43 -1.90 9.26
C ARG A 185 6.08 -1.52 10.59
N THR A 186 7.38 -1.27 10.61
CA THR A 186 8.14 -1.03 11.83
C THR A 186 8.42 0.47 12.00
N PRO A 187 7.68 1.19 12.87
CA PRO A 187 7.73 2.64 12.95
C PRO A 187 9.03 3.18 13.55
N LYS A 188 9.63 2.47 14.49
CA LYS A 188 10.83 2.94 15.19
C LYS A 188 12.09 2.60 14.41
N LYS A 189 12.89 3.62 14.10
CA LYS A 189 14.21 3.47 13.47
C LYS A 189 15.09 2.41 14.12
N ASP A 190 15.27 2.45 15.44
CA ASP A 190 16.13 1.50 16.15
C ASP A 190 15.63 0.05 16.02
N SER A 191 14.30 -0.14 16.03
CA SER A 191 13.69 -1.44 15.79
C SER A 191 13.91 -1.94 14.36
N ARG A 192 13.85 -1.04 13.36
CA ARG A 192 14.21 -1.39 11.97
C ARG A 192 15.67 -1.78 11.83
N HIS A 193 16.59 -1.07 12.48
CA HIS A 193 18.02 -1.40 12.45
C HIS A 193 18.29 -2.75 13.12
N GLU A 194 17.66 -3.02 14.26
CA GLU A 194 17.78 -4.32 14.91
C GLU A 194 17.20 -5.46 14.05
N LEU A 195 16.08 -5.20 13.37
CA LEU A 195 15.51 -6.15 12.41
C LEU A 195 16.48 -6.41 11.24
N LEU A 196 17.05 -5.36 10.63
CA LEU A 196 18.06 -5.48 9.57
C LEU A 196 19.28 -6.28 10.02
N ARG A 197 19.76 -6.08 11.26
CA ARG A 197 20.85 -6.88 11.84
C ARG A 197 20.49 -8.36 11.92
N ARG A 198 19.28 -8.70 12.37
CA ARG A 198 18.82 -10.10 12.47
C ARG A 198 18.65 -10.76 11.12
N VAL A 199 18.12 -10.01 10.15
CA VAL A 199 17.97 -10.48 8.76
C VAL A 199 19.34 -10.78 8.16
N ALA A 200 20.31 -9.87 8.32
CA ALA A 200 21.68 -10.04 7.83
C ALA A 200 22.42 -11.19 8.52
N ALA A 201 22.08 -11.51 9.78
CA ALA A 201 22.63 -12.65 10.52
C ALA A 201 22.05 -14.01 10.09
N GLY A 202 21.18 -14.07 9.08
CA GLY A 202 20.58 -15.30 8.56
C GLY A 202 19.12 -15.52 8.97
N GLY A 203 18.49 -14.57 9.67
CA GLY A 203 17.11 -14.67 10.11
C GLY A 203 16.89 -15.72 11.21
N GLY A 204 15.66 -16.20 11.35
CA GLY A 204 15.29 -17.24 12.32
C GLY A 204 14.02 -16.93 13.13
N ALA A 205 13.69 -17.81 14.07
CA ALA A 205 12.59 -17.61 15.00
C ALA A 205 13.07 -16.80 16.21
N PHE A 206 12.45 -15.66 16.45
CA PHE A 206 12.74 -14.78 17.58
C PHE A 206 11.51 -14.69 18.49
N GLU A 207 11.74 -14.73 19.80
CA GLU A 207 10.68 -14.44 20.77
C GLU A 207 10.65 -12.93 21.00
N SER A 208 9.51 -12.32 20.69
CA SER A 208 9.22 -10.95 21.10
C SER A 208 9.07 -10.89 22.63
N GLU A 209 9.17 -9.69 23.20
CA GLU A 209 8.96 -9.42 24.63
C GLU A 209 7.60 -9.97 25.13
N ASN A 210 6.63 -10.08 24.22
CA ASN A 210 5.29 -10.63 24.48
C ASN A 210 5.20 -12.17 24.38
N GLY A 211 6.33 -12.89 24.32
CA GLY A 211 6.38 -14.36 24.15
C GLY A 211 5.93 -14.87 22.77
N THR A 212 5.74 -13.93 21.84
CA THR A 212 5.28 -14.18 20.47
C THR A 212 6.47 -14.59 19.62
N LYS A 213 6.44 -15.81 19.08
CA LYS A 213 7.46 -16.31 18.14
C LYS A 213 7.26 -15.70 16.77
N LEU A 214 8.16 -14.80 16.38
CA LEU A 214 8.17 -14.15 15.08
C LEU A 214 9.29 -14.75 14.23
N HIS A 215 8.93 -15.28 13.06
CA HIS A 215 9.90 -15.81 12.11
C HIS A 215 10.39 -14.69 11.18
N ILE A 216 11.68 -14.39 11.24
CA ILE A 216 12.34 -13.38 10.42
C ILE A 216 13.02 -14.09 9.24
N PRO A 217 12.73 -13.72 7.99
CA PRO A 217 13.45 -14.25 6.83
C PRO A 217 14.92 -13.80 6.84
N GLY A 218 15.85 -14.67 6.46
CA GLY A 218 17.23 -14.28 6.18
C GLY A 218 17.35 -13.70 4.76
N ALA A 219 18.04 -12.56 4.62
CA ALA A 219 18.27 -11.91 3.33
C ALA A 219 19.53 -11.04 3.37
N ASN A 220 20.14 -10.81 2.21
CA ASN A 220 21.30 -9.92 2.08
C ASN A 220 20.84 -8.45 2.11
N LEU A 221 21.56 -7.59 2.83
CA LEU A 221 21.29 -6.14 2.89
C LEU A 221 21.33 -5.48 1.50
N ASN A 222 22.21 -5.95 0.62
CA ASN A 222 22.31 -5.46 -0.75
C ASN A 222 21.05 -5.79 -1.56
N ASP A 223 20.54 -7.02 -1.42
CA ASP A 223 19.32 -7.45 -2.12
C ASP A 223 18.09 -6.69 -1.61
N ILE A 224 18.05 -6.39 -0.31
CA ILE A 224 16.98 -5.57 0.30
C ILE A 224 17.06 -4.13 -0.23
N ALA A 225 18.25 -3.53 -0.26
CA ALA A 225 18.44 -2.17 -0.76
C ALA A 225 18.05 -2.05 -2.24
N ASN A 226 18.51 -3.00 -3.08
CA ASN A 226 18.20 -3.04 -4.50
C ASN A 226 16.70 -3.27 -4.74
N GLN A 227 16.10 -4.24 -4.04
CA GLN A 227 14.67 -4.49 -4.19
C GLN A 227 13.82 -3.29 -3.75
N ALA A 228 14.21 -2.60 -2.68
CA ALA A 228 13.53 -1.37 -2.25
C ALA A 228 13.68 -0.27 -3.31
N ASP A 229 14.85 -0.16 -3.94
CA ASP A 229 15.10 0.79 -5.03
C ASP A 229 14.27 0.47 -6.29
N ASP A 230 14.14 -0.78 -6.69
CA ASP A 230 13.30 -1.21 -7.82
C ASP A 230 11.81 -0.86 -7.59
N LEU A 231 11.33 -1.07 -6.35
CA LEU A 231 9.97 -0.70 -5.96
C LEU A 231 9.76 0.82 -5.96
N LEU A 232 10.75 1.56 -5.47
CA LEU A 232 10.75 3.03 -5.51
C LEU A 232 10.72 3.54 -6.95
N GLU A 233 11.57 3.01 -7.82
CA GLU A 233 11.59 3.36 -9.24
C GLU A 233 10.22 3.16 -9.89
N THR A 234 9.59 2.02 -9.62
CA THR A 234 8.26 1.69 -10.13
C THR A 234 7.17 2.65 -9.63
N MET A 235 7.34 3.22 -8.43
CA MET A 235 6.41 4.21 -7.88
C MET A 235 6.70 5.63 -8.39
N GLU A 236 7.97 6.01 -8.52
CA GLU A 236 8.41 7.37 -8.86
C GLU A 236 8.34 7.66 -10.36
N THR A 237 8.40 6.64 -11.21
CA THR A 237 8.21 6.75 -12.67
C THR A 237 6.74 7.02 -13.06
N ARG A 238 5.79 6.83 -12.14
CA ARG A 238 4.37 7.09 -12.39
C ARG A 238 4.10 8.61 -12.42
N PRO A 239 3.15 9.06 -13.26
CA PRO A 239 2.74 10.47 -13.28
C PRO A 239 2.16 10.92 -11.93
N VAL A 240 1.45 10.02 -11.23
CA VAL A 240 0.85 10.27 -9.92
C VAL A 240 1.34 9.20 -8.93
N ILE A 241 1.81 9.63 -7.75
CA ILE A 241 2.21 8.68 -6.70
C ILE A 241 0.95 8.10 -6.03
N PRO A 242 0.79 6.76 -6.04
CA PRO A 242 -0.39 6.12 -5.47
C PRO A 242 -0.43 6.23 -3.95
N ASP A 243 0.69 6.12 -3.23
CA ASP A 243 0.77 6.27 -1.78
C ASP A 243 2.11 6.90 -1.36
N ARG A 244 2.05 8.11 -0.80
CA ARG A 244 3.22 8.85 -0.33
C ARG A 244 3.74 8.37 1.03
N LYS A 245 2.88 7.83 1.90
CA LYS A 245 3.32 7.24 3.18
C LYS A 245 4.12 5.97 2.90
N LEU A 246 3.65 5.12 1.98
CA LEU A 246 4.40 3.95 1.53
C LEU A 246 5.72 4.34 0.84
N LEU A 247 5.70 5.35 -0.03
CA LEU A 247 6.91 5.84 -0.69
C LEU A 247 7.96 6.28 0.35
N ALA A 248 7.57 7.04 1.37
CA ALA A 248 8.46 7.45 2.44
C ALA A 248 9.07 6.26 3.16
N ARG A 249 8.25 5.25 3.51
CA ARG A 249 8.72 4.02 4.16
C ARG A 249 9.73 3.28 3.31
N LEU A 250 9.49 3.13 2.01
CA LEU A 250 10.42 2.48 1.09
C LEU A 250 11.74 3.23 0.96
N VAL A 251 11.71 4.57 0.91
CA VAL A 251 12.93 5.40 0.90
C VAL A 251 13.71 5.17 2.19
N LEU A 252 13.07 5.21 3.35
CA LEU A 252 13.74 4.95 4.63
C LEU A 252 14.37 3.55 4.67
N VAL A 253 13.65 2.53 4.21
CA VAL A 253 14.16 1.15 4.14
C VAL A 253 15.40 1.05 3.26
N ARG A 254 15.37 1.66 2.06
CA ARG A 254 16.50 1.70 1.15
C ARG A 254 17.72 2.35 1.81
N GLU A 255 17.54 3.54 2.37
CA GLU A 255 18.64 4.32 2.96
C GLU A 255 19.21 3.65 4.23
N GLU A 256 18.37 3.03 5.05
CA GLU A 256 18.83 2.28 6.23
C GLU A 256 19.60 1.02 5.86
N ALA A 257 19.13 0.26 4.86
CA ALA A 257 19.84 -0.90 4.36
C ALA A 257 21.22 -0.52 3.79
N ARG A 258 21.30 0.56 3.00
CA ARG A 258 22.56 1.12 2.47
C ARG A 258 23.52 1.54 3.59
N ASN A 259 23.02 2.28 4.59
CA ASN A 259 23.82 2.72 5.73
C ASN A 259 24.40 1.55 6.54
N MET A 260 23.65 0.45 6.67
CA MET A 260 24.11 -0.76 7.38
C MET A 260 25.22 -1.53 6.65
N MET A 261 25.42 -1.31 5.34
CA MET A 261 26.48 -1.94 4.56
C MET A 261 27.86 -1.27 4.70
N GLY A 262 27.97 -0.18 5.47
CA GLY A 262 29.24 0.41 5.89
C GLY A 262 29.98 1.27 4.88
N GLY A 263 29.49 1.44 3.65
CA GLY A 263 30.10 2.34 2.65
C GLY A 263 29.62 3.79 2.72
N GLY A 264 28.64 4.09 3.58
CA GLY A 264 28.10 5.44 3.77
C GLY A 264 27.32 5.96 2.57
N ILE A 265 27.10 7.28 2.55
CA ILE A 265 26.28 7.95 1.53
C ILE A 265 26.90 7.89 0.12
N LEU A 266 28.22 7.82 0.01
CA LEU A 266 28.95 7.82 -1.28
C LEU A 266 29.41 6.43 -1.72
N ASP A 267 28.84 5.36 -1.17
CA ASP A 267 29.15 4.00 -1.60
C ASP A 267 28.84 3.84 -3.10
N GLU A 268 29.82 3.37 -3.88
CA GLU A 268 29.68 3.17 -5.33
C GLU A 268 28.54 2.20 -5.67
N ARG A 269 28.20 1.28 -4.75
CA ARG A 269 27.07 0.35 -4.90
C ARG A 269 25.71 1.06 -4.93
N ASN A 270 25.64 2.30 -4.42
CA ASN A 270 24.40 3.07 -4.39
C ASN A 270 24.12 3.79 -5.72
N ASP A 271 25.10 3.88 -6.63
CA ASP A 271 24.94 4.61 -7.88
C ASP A 271 24.02 3.87 -8.85
N ARG A 272 22.88 4.49 -9.16
CA ARG A 272 21.92 3.99 -10.15
C ARG A 272 22.37 4.19 -11.61
N GLY A 273 23.58 4.70 -11.83
CA GLY A 273 24.19 4.87 -13.15
C GLY A 273 23.63 6.04 -13.96
N PHE A 274 22.87 6.97 -13.36
CA PHE A 274 22.41 8.16 -14.07
C PHE A 274 23.58 9.02 -14.54
N SER A 275 23.74 9.15 -15.86
CA SER A 275 24.72 10.04 -16.50
C SER A 275 24.24 11.49 -16.54
N THR A 276 22.92 11.71 -16.48
CA THR A 276 22.28 13.03 -16.44
C THR A 276 21.31 13.10 -15.26
N LEU A 277 21.45 14.14 -14.43
CA LEU A 277 20.55 14.38 -13.31
C LEU A 277 19.21 14.94 -13.83
N PRO A 278 18.08 14.57 -13.22
CA PRO A 278 16.78 15.09 -13.65
C PRO A 278 16.63 16.57 -13.30
N GLU A 279 16.01 17.31 -14.20
CA GLU A 279 15.96 18.78 -14.17
C GLU A 279 15.14 19.32 -12.98
N SER A 280 14.04 18.65 -12.64
CA SER A 280 13.18 18.95 -11.49
C SER A 280 13.94 18.98 -10.17
N GLU A 281 14.70 17.92 -9.89
CA GLU A 281 15.49 17.74 -8.67
C GLU A 281 16.64 18.75 -8.60
N VAL A 282 17.33 18.98 -9.72
CA VAL A 282 18.43 19.94 -9.81
C VAL A 282 17.93 21.38 -9.58
N ASN A 283 16.80 21.75 -10.18
CA ASN A 283 16.19 23.06 -10.00
C ASN A 283 15.75 23.28 -8.55
N PHE A 284 15.14 22.27 -7.92
CA PHE A 284 14.77 22.33 -6.52
C PHE A 284 15.99 22.42 -5.60
N LEU A 285 17.02 21.60 -5.84
CA LEU A 285 18.26 21.63 -5.08
C LEU A 285 18.94 23.01 -5.16
N THR A 286 18.96 23.61 -6.34
CA THR A 286 19.51 24.96 -6.56
C THR A 286 18.79 26.00 -5.71
N LYS A 287 17.45 25.91 -5.59
CA LYS A 287 16.65 26.78 -4.70
C LYS A 287 17.00 26.57 -3.22
N LEU A 288 17.18 25.32 -2.78
CA LEU A 288 17.51 25.02 -1.39
C LEU A 288 18.91 25.52 -1.00
N VAL A 289 19.88 25.44 -1.91
CA VAL A 289 21.26 25.88 -1.67
C VAL A 289 21.41 27.40 -1.71
N ALA A 290 20.54 28.10 -2.46
CA ALA A 290 20.50 29.57 -2.45
C ALA A 290 20.06 30.16 -1.10
N LEU A 291 19.44 29.35 -0.24
CA LEU A 291 18.94 29.74 1.07
C LEU A 291 19.86 29.20 2.18
N LYS A 292 19.90 29.88 3.34
CA LYS A 292 20.63 29.37 4.50
C LYS A 292 19.88 28.19 5.16
N PRO A 293 20.58 27.16 5.67
CA PRO A 293 19.95 26.09 6.44
C PRO A 293 19.08 26.63 7.56
N GLY A 294 17.86 26.14 7.67
CA GLY A 294 16.92 26.61 8.68
C GLY A 294 15.48 26.17 8.43
N LYS A 295 14.56 26.77 9.19
CA LYS A 295 13.13 26.41 9.17
C LYS A 295 12.48 26.58 7.79
N THR A 296 12.87 27.61 7.05
CA THR A 296 12.35 27.87 5.69
C THR A 296 12.70 26.72 4.75
N VAL A 297 13.97 26.31 4.71
CA VAL A 297 14.44 25.19 3.87
C VAL A 297 13.80 23.88 4.31
N GLN A 298 13.64 23.66 5.62
CA GLN A 298 12.94 22.50 6.16
C GLN A 298 11.47 22.47 5.71
N GLN A 299 10.76 23.59 5.72
CA GLN A 299 9.38 23.68 5.26
C GLN A 299 9.26 23.42 3.76
N MET A 300 10.20 23.92 2.95
CA MET A 300 10.23 23.63 1.51
C MET A 300 10.42 22.14 1.25
N ILE A 301 11.35 21.49 1.95
CA ILE A 301 11.55 20.03 1.88
C ILE A 301 10.26 19.31 2.27
N GLN A 302 9.63 19.70 3.39
CA GLN A 302 8.39 19.09 3.87
C GLN A 302 7.26 19.19 2.84
N ASN A 303 7.04 20.37 2.26
CA ASN A 303 6.01 20.58 1.26
C ASN A 303 6.23 19.67 0.03
N VAL A 304 7.45 19.63 -0.50
CA VAL A 304 7.79 18.82 -1.68
C VAL A 304 7.62 17.34 -1.40
N MET A 305 8.10 16.83 -0.26
CA MET A 305 7.94 15.41 0.09
C MET A 305 6.46 15.02 0.22
N GLN A 306 5.62 15.92 0.77
CA GLN A 306 4.17 15.73 0.88
C GLN A 306 3.40 15.84 -0.45
N GLY A 307 4.05 16.28 -1.52
CA GLY A 307 3.40 16.45 -2.81
C GLY A 307 2.76 17.81 -3.03
N LYS A 308 3.33 18.84 -2.42
CA LYS A 308 2.99 20.24 -2.64
C LYS A 308 4.13 20.90 -3.41
N ASP A 309 3.86 22.08 -3.95
CA ASP A 309 4.85 22.90 -4.67
C ASP A 309 5.56 22.10 -5.78
N GLU A 310 6.90 22.04 -5.79
CA GLU A 310 7.68 21.30 -6.78
C GLU A 310 7.49 19.78 -6.74
N GLY A 311 6.84 19.24 -5.70
CA GLY A 311 6.49 17.83 -5.57
C GLY A 311 5.07 17.50 -6.00
N ALA A 312 4.28 18.49 -6.42
CA ALA A 312 2.86 18.32 -6.77
C ALA A 312 2.67 17.49 -8.04
N ASP A 313 1.78 16.50 -7.96
CA ASP A 313 1.37 15.72 -9.12
C ASP A 313 0.52 16.58 -10.05
N ASP A 314 0.95 16.74 -11.31
CA ASP A 314 0.16 17.41 -12.33
C ASP A 314 -1.04 16.51 -12.70
N LEU A 315 -2.20 16.75 -12.08
CA LEU A 315 -3.47 16.08 -12.43
C LEU A 315 -4.07 16.60 -13.76
N SER A 316 -3.48 17.64 -14.36
CA SER A 316 -3.98 18.21 -15.61
C SER A 316 -3.41 17.46 -16.82
N SER A 317 -4.06 16.38 -17.22
CA SER A 317 -3.97 15.89 -18.60
C SER A 317 -5.35 15.93 -19.24
N ASN A 318 -5.47 16.83 -20.22
CA ASN A 318 -6.52 16.99 -21.23
C ASN A 318 -7.72 17.87 -20.84
N GLU A 319 -7.56 19.20 -20.91
CA GLU A 319 -8.41 20.04 -21.78
C GLU A 319 -7.58 21.22 -22.31
N ASP A 320 -7.53 21.29 -23.64
CA ASP A 320 -7.38 22.46 -24.50
C ASP A 320 -6.09 23.30 -24.52
N ASP A 321 -5.40 23.16 -25.66
CA ASP A 321 -4.98 24.32 -26.46
C ASP A 321 -6.15 25.31 -26.57
N SER A 322 -6.18 26.34 -25.74
CA SER A 322 -6.48 27.72 -26.16
C SER A 322 -6.43 28.68 -24.98
N SER A 323 -5.68 29.77 -25.20
CA SER A 323 -5.80 31.09 -24.57
C SER A 323 -6.69 31.21 -23.32
N THR A 324 -6.12 31.55 -22.16
CA THR A 324 -6.43 32.79 -21.42
C THR A 324 -5.40 32.98 -20.29
N GLN A 325 -4.90 34.22 -20.16
CA GLN A 325 -4.03 34.68 -19.09
C GLN A 325 -4.54 34.30 -17.69
N GLY A 326 -3.68 33.65 -16.91
CA GLY A 326 -3.87 33.43 -15.47
C GLY A 326 -2.51 33.41 -14.79
N THR A 327 -2.07 34.59 -14.35
CA THR A 327 -0.81 34.91 -13.69
C THR A 327 -0.43 33.90 -12.59
N ARG A 328 0.51 32.99 -12.88
CA ARG A 328 1.40 32.40 -11.87
C ARG A 328 2.80 32.95 -12.13
N LEU A 329 3.27 33.80 -11.23
CA LEU A 329 4.61 34.40 -11.24
C LEU A 329 5.66 33.30 -10.98
N GLY A 330 6.02 32.55 -12.03
CA GLY A 330 7.14 31.60 -12.03
C GLY A 330 8.43 32.32 -12.45
N GLY A 331 9.10 32.95 -11.48
CA GLY A 331 10.40 33.57 -11.71
C GLY A 331 11.55 32.57 -11.61
N LEU A 332 12.00 32.04 -12.74
CA LEU A 332 13.36 32.14 -13.30
C LEU A 332 13.47 31.15 -14.48
N ASN A 333 13.46 31.70 -15.69
CA ASN A 333 13.94 31.13 -16.95
C ASN A 333 13.83 29.61 -17.14
N GLY A 334 12.63 29.18 -17.58
CA GLY A 334 12.44 27.87 -18.19
C GLY A 334 13.26 27.73 -19.48
N ARG A 335 14.34 26.96 -19.40
CA ARG A 335 14.89 26.31 -20.58
C ARG A 335 13.86 25.22 -20.93
N GLY A 336 13.21 25.34 -22.08
CA GLY A 336 12.21 24.36 -22.51
C GLY A 336 12.82 22.96 -22.51
N SER A 337 12.08 21.98 -21.97
CA SER A 337 12.42 20.56 -22.03
C SER A 337 12.77 20.19 -23.47
N VAL A 338 14.02 19.78 -23.70
CA VAL A 338 14.56 19.41 -25.02
C VAL A 338 13.80 18.21 -25.64
N THR A 339 13.00 17.50 -24.82
CA THR A 339 12.23 16.31 -25.22
C THR A 339 10.73 16.56 -25.38
N GLY A 340 10.23 17.78 -25.15
CA GLY A 340 8.81 18.11 -25.25
C GLY A 340 7.88 17.44 -24.22
N ARG A 341 8.42 16.59 -23.33
CA ARG A 341 7.69 16.04 -22.18
C ARG A 341 7.91 16.95 -20.97
N LYS A 342 6.81 17.27 -20.25
CA LYS A 342 6.90 17.94 -18.96
C LYS A 342 7.77 17.08 -18.02
N PRO A 343 8.74 17.67 -17.30
CA PRO A 343 9.51 16.93 -16.31
C PRO A 343 8.57 16.43 -15.21
N LEU A 344 8.86 15.25 -14.66
CA LEU A 344 8.16 14.75 -13.48
C LEU A 344 8.40 15.70 -12.30
N PRO A 345 7.44 15.83 -11.36
CA PRO A 345 7.67 16.59 -10.14
C PRO A 345 8.74 15.91 -9.29
N VAL A 346 9.33 16.67 -8.36
CA VAL A 346 10.40 16.19 -7.49
C VAL A 346 9.92 14.99 -6.67
N ARG A 347 10.65 13.88 -6.75
CA ARG A 347 10.33 12.65 -5.99
C ARG A 347 11.35 12.39 -4.87
N PRO A 348 10.94 11.94 -3.67
CA PRO A 348 11.85 11.74 -2.54
C PRO A 348 13.09 10.88 -2.82
N GLY A 349 12.92 9.72 -3.47
CA GLY A 349 13.97 8.78 -3.80
C GLY A 349 14.94 9.35 -4.84
N MET A 350 14.42 9.90 -5.95
CA MET A 350 15.21 10.61 -6.96
C MET A 350 15.92 11.86 -6.43
N PHE A 351 15.28 12.59 -5.51
CA PHE A 351 15.86 13.77 -4.90
C PHE A 351 17.07 13.42 -4.03
N LEU A 352 16.97 12.41 -3.17
CA LEU A 352 18.10 11.94 -2.36
C LEU A 352 19.25 11.42 -3.24
N GLU A 353 18.94 10.70 -4.31
CA GLU A 353 19.95 10.26 -5.29
C GLU A 353 20.68 11.45 -5.93
N THR A 354 19.92 12.50 -6.32
CA THR A 354 20.48 13.74 -6.88
C THR A 354 21.39 14.44 -5.89
N VAL A 355 20.97 14.56 -4.62
CA VAL A 355 21.78 15.14 -3.55
C VAL A 355 23.09 14.36 -3.36
N THR A 356 23.02 13.03 -3.31
CA THR A 356 24.18 12.15 -3.16
C THR A 356 25.17 12.29 -4.32
N LYS A 357 24.69 12.33 -5.57
CA LYS A 357 25.55 12.52 -6.75
C LYS A 357 26.25 13.87 -6.77
N VAL A 358 25.54 14.94 -6.42
CA VAL A 358 26.14 16.29 -6.31
C VAL A 358 27.16 16.33 -5.17
N LEU A 359 26.86 15.68 -4.03
CA LEU A 359 27.78 15.58 -2.90
C LEU A 359 29.08 14.85 -3.29
N GLY A 360 28.98 13.71 -3.98
CA GLY A 360 30.15 12.99 -4.51
C GLY A 360 30.98 13.84 -5.50
N SER A 361 30.32 14.65 -6.31
CA SER A 361 30.99 15.59 -7.24
C SER A 361 31.74 16.71 -6.50
N ILE A 362 31.23 17.19 -5.37
CA ILE A 362 31.92 18.17 -4.51
C ILE A 362 33.15 17.54 -3.87
N TYR A 363 33.02 16.32 -3.34
CA TYR A 363 34.14 15.62 -2.69
C TYR A 363 35.26 15.24 -3.65
N THR A 364 34.96 15.00 -4.93
CA THR A 364 35.95 14.77 -5.99
C THR A 364 36.60 16.05 -6.53
N GLY A 365 36.20 17.23 -6.04
CA GLY A 365 36.83 18.52 -6.35
C GLY A 365 36.28 19.25 -7.58
N ASN A 366 35.12 18.83 -8.12
CA ASN A 366 34.59 19.32 -9.39
C ASN A 366 33.53 20.43 -9.27
N ALA A 367 33.17 20.86 -8.06
CA ALA A 367 32.11 21.84 -7.83
C ALA A 367 32.53 22.96 -6.87
N SER A 368 32.45 24.21 -7.33
CA SER A 368 32.68 25.41 -6.52
C SER A 368 31.35 26.12 -6.21
N GLY A 369 31.12 26.49 -4.95
CA GLY A 369 30.01 27.38 -4.55
C GLY A 369 28.95 26.76 -3.64
N ILE A 370 28.99 25.45 -3.40
CA ILE A 370 28.10 24.73 -2.48
C ILE A 370 28.95 24.05 -1.41
N THR A 371 28.62 24.21 -0.13
CA THR A 371 29.32 23.50 0.94
C THR A 371 28.78 22.08 1.06
N ALA A 372 29.67 21.08 1.13
CA ALA A 372 29.29 19.68 1.38
C ALA A 372 28.40 19.55 2.63
N GLN A 373 28.70 20.33 3.67
CA GLN A 373 27.92 20.40 4.92
C GLN A 373 26.45 20.82 4.69
N HIS A 374 26.18 21.71 3.73
CA HIS A 374 24.81 22.12 3.42
C HIS A 374 24.03 20.97 2.79
N LEU A 375 24.64 20.24 1.86
CA LEU A 375 24.00 19.08 1.22
C LEU A 375 23.81 17.92 2.17
N GLU A 376 24.77 17.65 3.04
CA GLU A 376 24.62 16.67 4.12
C GLU A 376 23.47 17.03 5.06
N TRP A 377 23.34 18.31 5.40
CA TRP A 377 22.20 18.81 6.18
C TRP A 377 20.88 18.62 5.45
N VAL A 378 20.81 18.94 4.14
CA VAL A 378 19.61 18.73 3.31
C VAL A 378 19.24 17.24 3.24
N HIS A 379 20.21 16.36 3.04
CA HIS A 379 20.02 14.91 3.02
C HIS A 379 19.43 14.42 4.35
N GLN A 380 20.07 14.75 5.47
CA GLN A 380 19.61 14.37 6.82
C GLN A 380 18.21 14.90 7.14
N LYS A 381 17.93 16.16 6.79
CA LYS A 381 16.62 16.78 7.03
C LYS A 381 15.52 16.17 6.19
N THR A 382 15.84 15.77 4.96
CA THR A 382 14.90 15.04 4.10
C THR A 382 14.54 13.70 4.73
N LEU A 383 15.52 12.92 5.22
CA LEU A 383 15.23 11.67 5.93
C LEU A 383 14.37 11.89 7.18
N GLN A 384 14.63 12.95 7.95
CA GLN A 384 13.81 13.29 9.12
C GLN A 384 12.35 13.57 8.74
N VAL A 385 12.13 14.38 7.69
CA VAL A 385 10.79 14.69 7.18
C VAL A 385 10.08 13.42 6.67
N LEU A 386 10.81 12.51 6.03
CA LEU A 386 10.26 11.25 5.55
C LEU A 386 9.88 10.32 6.71
N GLU A 387 10.65 10.30 7.81
CA GLU A 387 10.28 9.58 9.03
C GLU A 387 8.96 10.10 9.60
N GLU A 388 8.82 11.42 9.75
CA GLU A 388 7.61 12.08 10.24
C GLU A 388 6.39 11.90 9.31
N MET A 389 6.62 11.63 8.02
CA MET A 389 5.54 11.37 7.06
C MET A 389 5.14 9.88 7.01
N ALA A 390 6.09 8.99 7.29
CA ALA A 390 5.89 7.54 7.23
C ALA A 390 5.05 7.01 8.40
N TYR A 391 5.19 7.61 9.58
CA TYR A 391 4.61 7.16 10.86
C TYR A 391 4.21 8.36 11.70
#